data_AF-A0A5C9ELB1-F1
#
_entry.id   AF-A0A5C9ELB1-F1
#
_cell.length_a   1.000
_cell.length_b   1.000
_cell.length_c   1.000
_cell.angle_alpha   90.00
_cell.angle_beta   90.00
_cell.angle_gamma   90.00
#
_symmetry.space_group_name_H-M   'P 1'
#
loop_
_entity.id
_entity.type
_entity.pdbx_description
1 polymer ?
#
loop_
_entity_poly.entity_id
_entity_poly.type
_entity_poly.pdbx_seq_one_letter_code
_entity_poly.pdbx_strand_id
1 'polypeptide(L)'
;MSSTILTRTFSLLPDPSDSLSYKGFYKEITDLLVKTRALKNEYVQRMISDFSTASIEFYSSTSMARFWQAVYDRLHFSKVTSPQFRVFELKERAKQCAFYDAYISVREWIKRVETLKTIIPTLCEEFEKNETLFESFLSGTRLSASQLKPFRTATAVDCFGERQQLSNFFLNNFIFQVRNVFLAEHDFTWSEMILNKGAISPLQTLVEQEIGSLKASDAFIERVLGGFTRTKKKKIVPVLPARNTSKRCSFCGKPGNLSGKQCTFPHFGLSLDADLNAARNIVNYKKPNHASSGASH
;
A
#
# COMPACT_ATOMS: atom_id res chain seq x y z
N MET A 1 -5.67 -7.41 -56.30
CA MET A 1 -4.91 -6.76 -55.21
C MET A 1 -5.70 -5.55 -54.73
N SER A 2 -6.16 -5.57 -53.49
CA SER A 2 -6.81 -4.42 -52.84
C SER A 2 -6.05 -4.16 -51.55
N SER A 3 -5.38 -3.01 -51.47
CA SER A 3 -4.65 -2.54 -50.29
C SER A 3 -5.65 -1.90 -49.33
N THR A 4 -6.10 -2.65 -48.32
CA THR A 4 -6.94 -2.07 -47.27
C THR A 4 -6.04 -1.51 -46.17
N ILE A 5 -5.84 -0.19 -46.22
CA ILE A 5 -5.19 0.58 -45.16
C ILE A 5 -6.13 0.54 -43.94
N LEU A 6 -5.72 -0.15 -42.87
CA LEU A 6 -6.46 -0.22 -41.61
C LEU A 6 -6.36 1.12 -40.87
N THR A 7 -7.45 1.89 -40.87
CA THR A 7 -7.60 3.13 -40.08
C THR A 7 -8.33 2.89 -38.76
N ARG A 8 -8.06 3.80 -37.80
CA ARG A 8 -8.46 3.80 -36.39
C ARG A 8 -9.95 3.54 -36.13
N THR A 9 -10.37 2.29 -35.94
CA THR A 9 -11.60 1.94 -35.19
C THR A 9 -11.55 0.46 -34.80
N PHE A 10 -10.75 0.13 -33.78
CA PHE A 10 -10.79 -1.20 -33.15
C PHE A 10 -11.73 -1.13 -31.93
N SER A 11 -12.94 -1.64 -32.06
CA SER A 11 -13.62 -2.28 -30.92
C SER A 11 -13.06 -3.70 -30.82
N LEU A 12 -12.23 -3.94 -29.79
CA LEU A 12 -11.56 -5.23 -29.51
C LEU A 12 -12.48 -6.34 -28.99
N LEU A 13 -13.79 -6.23 -29.19
CA LEU A 13 -14.73 -7.25 -28.74
C LEU A 13 -15.13 -8.12 -29.93
N PRO A 14 -14.83 -9.44 -29.90
CA PRO A 14 -15.31 -10.36 -30.93
C PRO A 14 -16.83 -10.46 -30.86
N ASP A 15 -17.45 -10.71 -32.02
CA ASP A 15 -18.88 -10.92 -32.14
C ASP A 15 -19.32 -12.12 -31.24
N PRO A 16 -20.25 -11.92 -30.28
CA PRO A 16 -20.62 -12.94 -29.29
C PRO A 16 -21.38 -14.14 -29.87
N SER A 17 -21.64 -14.16 -31.18
CA SER A 17 -22.40 -15.21 -31.87
C SER A 17 -21.67 -16.56 -31.99
N ASP A 18 -20.34 -16.62 -31.80
CA ASP A 18 -19.56 -17.88 -31.80
C ASP A 18 -18.89 -18.15 -30.44
N SER A 19 -19.56 -18.94 -29.61
CA SER A 19 -19.17 -19.17 -28.20
C SER A 19 -17.85 -19.92 -27.99
N LEU A 20 -17.39 -20.73 -28.96
CA LEU A 20 -16.12 -21.46 -28.89
C LEU A 20 -14.95 -20.54 -29.26
N SER A 21 -15.13 -19.75 -30.33
CA SER A 21 -14.19 -18.70 -30.75
C SER A 21 -14.03 -17.63 -29.67
N TYR A 22 -15.13 -17.21 -29.03
CA TYR A 22 -15.13 -16.24 -27.94
C TYR A 22 -14.30 -16.68 -26.72
N LYS A 23 -14.41 -17.95 -26.30
CA LYS A 23 -13.64 -18.48 -25.15
C LYS A 23 -12.14 -18.60 -25.45
N GLY A 24 -11.77 -19.03 -26.67
CA GLY A 24 -10.38 -19.07 -27.11
C GLY A 24 -9.75 -17.67 -27.13
N PHE A 25 -10.44 -16.72 -27.76
CA PHE A 25 -9.99 -15.33 -27.86
C PHE A 25 -9.89 -14.63 -26.49
N TYR A 26 -10.84 -14.87 -25.59
CA TYR A 26 -10.79 -14.34 -24.23
C TYR A 26 -9.57 -14.85 -23.45
N LYS A 27 -9.23 -16.14 -23.60
CA LYS A 27 -8.04 -16.72 -22.98
C LYS A 27 -6.76 -16.07 -23.53
N GLU A 28 -6.66 -15.91 -24.85
CA GLU A 28 -5.52 -15.25 -25.49
C GLU A 28 -5.36 -13.79 -25.04
N ILE A 29 -6.44 -13.01 -24.98
CA ILE A 29 -6.41 -11.64 -24.46
C ILE A 29 -5.98 -11.63 -22.99
N THR A 30 -6.53 -12.51 -22.17
CA THR A 30 -6.20 -12.59 -20.75
C THR A 30 -4.71 -12.89 -20.56
N ASP A 31 -4.18 -13.84 -21.31
CA ASP A 31 -2.76 -14.18 -21.30
C ASP A 31 -1.89 -12.98 -21.74
N LEU A 32 -2.29 -12.23 -22.78
CA LEU A 32 -1.60 -11.01 -23.22
C LEU A 32 -1.63 -9.91 -22.16
N LEU A 33 -2.74 -9.73 -21.45
CA LEU A 33 -2.86 -8.75 -20.36
C LEU A 33 -1.98 -9.13 -19.17
N VAL A 34 -1.93 -10.41 -18.79
CA VAL A 34 -1.06 -10.92 -17.73
C VAL A 34 0.41 -10.70 -18.10
N LYS A 35 0.80 -11.02 -19.33
CA LYS A 35 2.16 -10.78 -19.86
C LYS A 35 2.54 -9.30 -19.83
N THR A 36 1.64 -8.44 -20.30
CA THR A 36 1.83 -6.98 -20.29
C THR A 36 1.98 -6.46 -18.87
N ARG A 37 1.19 -6.98 -17.92
CA ARG A 37 1.30 -6.64 -16.51
C ARG A 37 2.64 -7.08 -15.91
N ALA A 38 3.12 -8.27 -16.24
CA ALA A 38 4.44 -8.74 -15.78
C ALA A 38 5.56 -7.81 -16.28
N LEU A 39 5.51 -7.39 -17.54
CA LEU A 39 6.45 -6.40 -18.09
C LEU A 39 6.36 -5.05 -17.36
N LYS A 40 5.14 -4.54 -17.09
CA LYS A 40 4.94 -3.32 -16.31
C LYS A 40 5.59 -3.41 -14.93
N ASN A 41 5.45 -4.55 -14.25
CA ASN A 41 6.08 -4.75 -12.95
C ASN A 41 7.61 -4.65 -13.04
N GLU A 42 8.23 -5.26 -14.05
CA GLU A 42 9.68 -5.13 -14.30
C GLU A 42 10.09 -3.67 -14.54
N TYR A 43 9.29 -2.92 -15.30
CA TYR A 43 9.53 -1.50 -15.54
C TYR A 43 9.46 -0.69 -14.25
N VAL A 44 8.42 -0.92 -13.43
CA VAL A 44 8.26 -0.28 -12.13
C VAL A 44 9.45 -0.59 -11.22
N GLN A 45 9.89 -1.84 -11.12
CA GLN A 45 11.03 -2.21 -10.26
C GLN A 45 12.33 -1.53 -10.70
N ARG A 46 12.59 -1.46 -12.01
CA ARG A 46 13.77 -0.77 -12.55
C ARG A 46 13.72 0.73 -12.29
N MET A 47 12.58 1.38 -12.49
CA MET A 47 12.43 2.82 -12.19
C MET A 47 12.51 3.11 -10.68
N ILE A 48 11.95 2.24 -9.83
CA ILE A 48 12.09 2.37 -8.36
C ILE A 48 13.55 2.18 -7.92
N SER A 49 14.28 1.26 -8.55
CA SER A 49 15.71 1.04 -8.25
C SER A 49 16.58 2.21 -8.73
N ASP A 50 16.18 2.86 -9.82
CA ASP A 50 16.81 4.07 -10.34
C ASP A 50 16.48 5.32 -9.51
N PHE A 51 15.35 5.32 -8.81
CA PHE A 51 14.91 6.46 -8.01
C PHE A 51 15.92 6.79 -6.90
N SER A 52 16.50 7.97 -7.02
CA SER A 52 17.41 8.60 -6.08
C SER A 52 17.21 10.11 -6.16
N THR A 53 17.78 10.86 -5.22
CA THR A 53 17.75 12.34 -5.25
C THR A 53 18.31 12.90 -6.56
N ALA A 54 19.28 12.23 -7.18
CA ALA A 54 19.90 12.65 -8.43
C ALA A 54 19.05 12.34 -9.68
N SER A 55 18.08 11.43 -9.59
CA SER A 55 17.27 11.01 -10.74
C SER A 55 15.82 11.52 -10.70
N ILE A 56 15.41 12.20 -9.63
CA ILE A 56 14.02 12.68 -9.45
C ILE A 56 13.56 13.60 -10.59
N GLU A 57 14.45 14.44 -11.12
CA GLU A 57 14.12 15.40 -12.19
C GLU A 57 13.64 14.71 -13.48
N PHE A 58 14.13 13.50 -13.77
CA PHE A 58 13.70 12.73 -14.93
C PHE A 58 12.22 12.30 -14.87
N TYR A 59 11.61 12.33 -13.68
CA TYR A 59 10.21 11.96 -13.45
C TYR A 59 9.27 13.18 -13.35
N SER A 60 9.80 14.40 -13.47
CA SER A 60 9.04 15.64 -13.25
C SER A 60 7.91 15.87 -14.26
N SER A 61 8.16 15.54 -15.52
CA SER A 61 7.25 15.89 -16.62
C SER A 61 6.18 14.83 -16.89
N THR A 62 5.00 15.31 -17.29
CA THR A 62 3.90 14.52 -17.84
C THR A 62 3.89 14.50 -19.38
N SER A 63 4.80 15.23 -20.03
CA SER A 63 4.83 15.37 -21.49
C SER A 63 5.30 14.10 -22.19
N MET A 64 4.42 13.58 -23.06
CA MET A 64 4.66 12.42 -23.92
C MET A 64 5.73 12.63 -25.01
N ALA A 65 6.27 13.82 -25.22
CA ALA A 65 7.20 14.04 -26.33
C ALA A 65 8.68 13.98 -25.94
N ARG A 66 9.01 14.26 -24.67
CA ARG A 66 10.41 14.62 -24.31
C ARG A 66 11.01 13.88 -23.12
N PHE A 67 10.22 13.51 -22.11
CA PHE A 67 10.76 13.07 -20.82
C PHE A 67 10.57 11.58 -20.53
N TRP A 68 9.38 11.01 -20.78
CA TRP A 68 9.21 9.56 -20.63
C TRP A 68 10.15 8.79 -21.58
N GLN A 69 10.36 9.26 -22.81
CA GLN A 69 11.30 8.65 -23.76
C GLN A 69 12.75 8.74 -23.26
N ALA A 70 13.13 9.84 -22.61
CA ALA A 70 14.47 9.96 -22.00
C ALA A 70 14.68 8.92 -20.90
N VAL A 71 13.67 8.66 -20.06
CA VAL A 71 13.70 7.55 -19.08
C VAL A 71 13.68 6.19 -19.79
N TYR A 72 12.88 6.05 -20.84
CA TYR A 72 12.79 4.83 -21.67
C TYR A 72 14.16 4.40 -22.21
N ASP A 73 14.86 5.37 -22.81
CA ASP A 73 16.14 5.15 -23.48
C ASP A 73 17.28 5.00 -22.48
N ARG A 74 17.33 5.87 -21.45
CA ARG A 74 18.36 5.85 -20.39
C ARG A 74 18.36 4.55 -19.60
N LEU A 75 17.18 4.00 -19.31
CA LEU A 75 17.03 2.73 -18.59
C LEU A 75 16.94 1.52 -19.53
N HIS A 76 17.16 1.72 -20.84
CA HIS A 76 17.22 0.70 -21.87
C HIS A 76 15.98 -0.23 -21.89
N PHE A 77 14.78 0.34 -21.72
CA PHE A 77 13.55 -0.45 -21.60
C PHE A 77 13.14 -1.20 -22.87
N SER A 78 13.64 -0.80 -24.04
CA SER A 78 13.49 -1.55 -25.30
C SER A 78 14.10 -2.96 -25.24
N LYS A 79 15.15 -3.15 -24.43
CA LYS A 79 15.88 -4.42 -24.27
C LYS A 79 15.35 -5.30 -23.12
N VAL A 80 14.42 -4.79 -22.33
CA VAL A 80 13.91 -5.51 -21.16
C VAL A 80 12.91 -6.57 -21.61
N THR A 81 13.19 -7.81 -21.22
CA THR A 81 12.30 -8.95 -21.41
C THR A 81 11.73 -9.37 -20.07
N SER A 82 10.45 -9.76 -20.05
CA SER A 82 9.86 -10.31 -18.82
C SER A 82 10.38 -11.74 -18.61
N PRO A 83 10.90 -12.08 -17.40
CA PRO A 83 11.41 -13.43 -17.11
C PRO A 83 10.37 -14.54 -17.36
N GLN A 84 9.10 -14.21 -17.21
CA GLN A 84 8.00 -15.15 -17.34
C GLN A 84 7.75 -15.60 -18.80
N PHE A 85 8.29 -14.88 -19.81
CA PHE A 85 7.96 -15.14 -21.22
C PHE A 85 9.11 -14.82 -22.19
N ARG A 86 10.21 -15.58 -22.12
CA ARG A 86 11.38 -15.41 -23.02
C ARG A 86 11.08 -15.62 -24.52
N VAL A 87 10.00 -16.34 -24.84
CA VAL A 87 9.64 -16.75 -26.22
C VAL A 87 8.71 -15.75 -26.92
N PHE A 88 8.15 -14.77 -26.19
CA PHE A 88 7.15 -13.85 -26.72
C PHE A 88 7.72 -12.43 -26.87
N GLU A 89 7.95 -11.99 -28.10
CA GLU A 89 8.44 -10.65 -28.40
C GLU A 89 7.27 -9.66 -28.58
N LEU A 90 7.16 -8.70 -27.66
CA LEU A 90 6.23 -7.59 -27.82
C LEU A 90 6.78 -6.59 -28.83
N LYS A 91 5.95 -6.13 -29.76
CA LYS A 91 6.28 -4.99 -30.63
C LYS A 91 6.65 -3.77 -29.78
N GLU A 92 7.59 -2.96 -30.25
CA GLU A 92 8.05 -1.75 -29.52
C GLU A 92 6.91 -0.84 -29.09
N ARG A 93 5.86 -0.69 -29.91
CA ARG A 93 4.69 0.13 -29.54
C ARG A 93 3.96 -0.39 -28.30
N ALA A 94 3.86 -1.71 -28.13
CA ALA A 94 3.25 -2.32 -26.95
C ALA A 94 4.12 -2.14 -25.71
N LYS A 95 5.45 -2.24 -25.84
CA LYS A 95 6.42 -1.93 -24.78
C LYS A 95 6.29 -0.48 -24.33
N GLN A 96 6.23 0.45 -25.27
CA GLN A 96 5.98 1.87 -25.00
C GLN A 96 4.65 2.09 -24.25
N CYS A 97 3.54 1.50 -24.71
CA CYS A 97 2.26 1.62 -24.00
C CYS A 97 2.31 1.06 -22.57
N ALA A 98 3.00 -0.05 -22.36
CA ALA A 98 3.20 -0.61 -21.03
C ALA A 98 4.06 0.31 -20.15
N PHE A 99 5.13 0.87 -20.71
CA PHE A 99 6.03 1.78 -20.03
C PHE A 99 5.35 3.10 -19.62
N TYR A 100 4.50 3.69 -20.47
CA TYR A 100 3.81 4.94 -20.14
C TYR A 100 3.00 4.83 -18.84
N ASP A 101 2.19 3.78 -18.72
CA ASP A 101 1.38 3.53 -17.52
C ASP A 101 2.25 3.26 -16.29
N ALA A 102 3.34 2.50 -16.46
CA ALA A 102 4.31 2.26 -15.40
C ALA A 102 5.00 3.55 -14.94
N TYR A 103 5.38 4.42 -15.88
CA TYR A 103 6.03 5.69 -15.61
C TYR A 103 5.12 6.63 -14.81
N ILE A 104 3.86 6.79 -15.21
CA ILE A 104 2.89 7.60 -14.46
C ILE A 104 2.68 7.04 -13.06
N SER A 105 2.59 5.72 -12.92
CA SER A 105 2.45 5.06 -11.62
C SER A 105 3.65 5.33 -10.70
N VAL A 106 4.87 5.25 -11.23
CA VAL A 106 6.09 5.56 -10.46
C VAL A 106 6.17 7.03 -10.13
N ARG A 107 5.83 7.92 -11.06
CA ARG A 107 5.78 9.38 -10.83
C ARG A 107 4.86 9.75 -9.67
N GLU A 108 3.63 9.21 -9.66
CA GLU A 108 2.70 9.47 -8.55
C GLU A 108 3.13 8.79 -7.24
N TRP A 109 3.82 7.64 -7.32
CA TRP A 109 4.47 7.04 -6.16
C TRP A 109 5.58 7.92 -5.59
N ILE A 110 6.44 8.52 -6.42
CA ILE A 110 7.47 9.48 -6.01
C ILE A 110 6.83 10.67 -5.29
N LYS A 111 5.83 11.31 -5.90
CA LYS A 111 5.09 12.42 -5.28
C LYS A 111 4.54 12.04 -3.92
N ARG A 112 3.97 10.84 -3.81
CA ARG A 112 3.42 10.31 -2.55
C ARG A 112 4.51 10.14 -1.48
N VAL A 113 5.66 9.57 -1.84
CA VAL A 113 6.79 9.35 -0.92
C VAL A 113 7.35 10.69 -0.44
N GLU A 114 7.61 11.63 -1.34
CA GLU A 114 8.13 12.95 -0.99
C GLU A 114 7.13 13.75 -0.17
N THR A 115 5.83 13.67 -0.48
CA THR A 115 4.76 14.28 0.35
C THR A 115 4.78 13.70 1.77
N LEU A 116 4.99 12.39 1.93
CA LEU A 116 5.11 11.77 3.25
C LEU A 116 6.35 12.25 4.00
N LYS A 117 7.49 12.44 3.32
CA LYS A 117 8.71 13.01 3.91
C LYS A 117 8.50 14.43 4.42
N THR A 118 7.56 15.19 3.85
CA THR A 118 7.14 16.49 4.38
C THR A 118 6.14 16.37 5.53
N ILE A 119 5.14 15.49 5.40
CA ILE A 119 4.09 15.33 6.42
C ILE A 119 4.64 14.83 7.76
N ILE A 120 5.61 13.90 7.75
CA ILE A 120 6.12 13.29 8.99
C ILE A 120 6.80 14.33 9.91
N PRO A 121 7.78 15.14 9.44
CA PRO A 121 8.34 16.21 10.26
C PRO A 121 7.29 17.22 10.73
N THR A 122 6.36 17.62 9.85
CA THR A 122 5.27 18.53 10.25
C THR A 122 4.39 17.91 11.34
N LEU A 123 4.14 16.58 11.32
CA LEU A 123 3.40 15.91 12.39
C LEU A 123 4.15 16.02 13.72
N CYS A 124 5.46 15.75 13.71
CA CYS A 124 6.29 15.86 14.92
C CYS A 124 6.24 17.28 15.51
N GLU A 125 6.44 18.31 14.67
CA GLU A 125 6.40 19.71 15.09
C GLU A 125 5.01 20.14 15.62
N GLU A 126 3.93 19.63 15.01
CA GLU A 126 2.57 19.96 15.44
C GLU A 126 2.16 19.21 16.71
N PHE A 127 2.68 18.00 16.95
CA PHE A 127 2.41 17.27 18.20
C PHE A 127 2.97 17.98 19.42
N GLU A 128 4.10 18.66 19.30
CA GLU A 128 4.69 19.44 20.40
C GLU A 128 3.85 20.67 20.79
N LYS A 129 3.04 21.19 19.86
CA LYS A 129 2.31 22.46 19.99
C LYS A 129 0.81 22.29 20.18
N ASN A 130 0.28 21.16 19.72
CA ASN A 130 -1.16 20.96 19.59
C ASN A 130 -1.57 19.58 20.13
N GLU A 131 -1.82 19.55 21.44
CA GLU A 131 -2.30 18.36 22.14
C GLU A 131 -3.54 17.77 21.45
N THR A 132 -4.52 18.60 21.07
CA THR A 132 -5.77 18.15 20.40
C THR A 132 -5.51 17.39 19.09
N LEU A 133 -4.47 17.79 18.35
CA LEU A 133 -4.05 17.13 17.12
C LEU A 133 -3.39 15.79 17.42
N PHE A 134 -2.53 15.73 18.42
CA PHE A 134 -1.93 14.49 18.91
C PHE A 134 -3.01 13.49 19.38
N GLU A 135 -4.03 13.96 20.12
CA GLU A 135 -5.16 13.10 20.51
C GLU A 135 -5.91 12.56 19.30
N SER A 136 -6.17 13.43 18.32
CA SER A 136 -6.90 13.07 17.10
C SER A 136 -6.12 12.03 16.28
N PHE A 137 -4.79 12.19 16.22
CA PHE A 137 -3.89 11.24 15.60
C PHE A 137 -3.92 9.88 16.30
N LEU A 138 -3.66 9.83 17.62
CA LEU A 138 -3.66 8.57 18.36
C LEU A 138 -5.03 7.88 18.32
N SER A 139 -6.11 8.63 18.49
CA SER A 139 -7.48 8.10 18.41
C SER A 139 -7.92 7.70 16.99
N GLY A 140 -7.15 8.04 15.95
CA GLY A 140 -7.57 7.80 14.57
C GLY A 140 -8.84 8.58 14.18
N THR A 141 -9.15 9.65 14.92
CA THR A 141 -10.24 10.58 14.62
C THR A 141 -9.82 11.45 13.44
N ARG A 142 -10.76 11.72 12.52
CA ARG A 142 -10.46 12.60 11.38
C ARG A 142 -10.08 13.99 11.86
N LEU A 143 -8.95 14.48 11.39
CA LEU A 143 -8.46 15.81 11.68
C LEU A 143 -9.36 16.84 10.99
N SER A 144 -9.69 17.90 11.73
CA SER A 144 -10.47 19.04 11.27
C SER A 144 -9.70 19.86 10.23
N ALA A 145 -10.41 20.73 9.49
CA ALA A 145 -9.77 21.62 8.52
C ALA A 145 -8.72 22.55 9.15
N SER A 146 -8.94 22.97 10.41
CA SER A 146 -7.98 23.78 11.17
C SER A 146 -6.70 22.99 11.46
N GLN A 147 -6.84 21.77 11.99
CA GLN A 147 -5.71 20.86 12.26
C GLN A 147 -4.94 20.47 10.99
N LEU A 148 -5.60 20.44 9.83
CA LEU A 148 -4.96 20.11 8.55
C LEU A 148 -4.24 21.29 7.88
N LYS A 149 -4.42 22.51 8.37
CA LYS A 149 -3.85 23.73 7.77
C LYS A 149 -2.32 23.69 7.68
N PRO A 150 -1.57 23.30 8.72
CA PRO A 150 -0.11 23.24 8.67
C PRO A 150 0.39 22.29 7.58
N PHE A 151 -0.18 21.08 7.50
CA PHE A 151 0.15 20.09 6.47
C PHE A 151 -0.17 20.59 5.08
N ARG A 152 -1.32 21.24 4.89
CA ARG A 152 -1.71 21.79 3.60
C ARG A 152 -0.70 22.84 3.13
N THR A 153 -0.24 23.71 4.01
CA THR A 153 0.79 24.71 3.71
C THR A 153 2.11 24.04 3.38
N ALA A 154 2.55 23.07 4.18
CA ALA A 154 3.81 22.35 3.98
C ALA A 154 3.83 21.57 2.65
N THR A 155 2.67 21.03 2.22
CA THR A 155 2.54 20.25 0.98
C THR A 155 1.94 21.03 -0.19
N ALA A 156 1.98 22.37 -0.15
CA ALA A 156 1.37 23.23 -1.17
C ALA A 156 2.07 23.16 -2.54
N VAL A 157 3.32 22.70 -2.54
CA VAL A 157 4.14 22.46 -3.74
C VAL A 157 4.62 21.01 -3.67
N ASP A 158 4.57 20.29 -4.80
CA ASP A 158 5.08 18.92 -4.87
C ASP A 158 6.60 18.88 -5.09
N CYS A 159 7.18 17.68 -5.09
CA CYS A 159 8.60 17.46 -5.28
C CYS A 159 9.14 17.88 -6.67
N PHE A 160 8.26 18.27 -7.60
CA PHE A 160 8.63 18.75 -8.93
C PHE A 160 8.47 20.27 -9.06
N GLY A 161 8.15 20.97 -7.97
CA GLY A 161 7.93 22.42 -7.99
C GLY A 161 6.54 22.83 -8.45
N GLU A 162 5.64 21.88 -8.67
CA GLU A 162 4.28 22.16 -9.16
C GLU A 162 3.34 22.41 -7.99
N ARG A 163 2.38 23.33 -8.18
CA ARG A 163 1.38 23.61 -7.15
C ARG A 163 0.50 22.38 -6.93
N GLN A 164 0.42 21.94 -5.67
CA GLN A 164 -0.37 20.80 -5.25
C GLN A 164 -1.52 21.23 -4.34
N GLN A 165 -2.72 20.71 -4.61
CA GLN A 165 -3.89 20.92 -3.77
C GLN A 165 -4.41 19.58 -3.23
N LEU A 166 -3.93 19.20 -2.05
CA LEU A 166 -4.42 18.00 -1.37
C LEU A 166 -5.72 18.29 -0.65
N SER A 167 -6.74 17.47 -0.91
CA SER A 167 -8.01 17.56 -0.18
C SER A 167 -7.84 17.12 1.28
N ASN A 168 -8.78 17.52 2.15
CA ASN A 168 -8.80 17.05 3.54
C ASN A 168 -8.83 15.52 3.65
N PHE A 169 -9.49 14.87 2.69
CA PHE A 169 -9.53 13.41 2.62
C PHE A 169 -8.14 12.82 2.35
N PHE A 170 -7.40 13.35 1.38
CA PHE A 170 -6.05 12.87 1.08
C PHE A 170 -5.07 13.11 2.25
N LEU A 171 -5.08 14.30 2.85
CA LEU A 171 -4.22 14.61 4.00
C LEU A 171 -4.50 13.67 5.19
N ASN A 172 -5.77 13.46 5.55
CA ASN A 172 -6.13 12.48 6.58
C ASN A 172 -5.62 11.08 6.25
N ASN A 173 -5.74 10.64 5.00
CA ASN A 173 -5.25 9.32 4.60
C ASN A 173 -3.74 9.19 4.74
N PHE A 174 -2.96 10.22 4.38
CA PHE A 174 -1.52 10.23 4.59
C PHE A 174 -1.17 10.13 6.07
N ILE A 175 -1.77 10.99 6.90
CA ILE A 175 -1.53 11.02 8.35
C ILE A 175 -1.90 9.68 9.00
N PHE A 176 -3.02 9.07 8.61
CA PHE A 176 -3.42 7.76 9.12
C PHE A 176 -2.54 6.61 8.63
N GLN A 177 -1.93 6.71 7.45
CA GLN A 177 -0.92 5.75 7.03
C GLN A 177 0.31 5.85 7.93
N VAL A 178 0.78 7.06 8.23
CA VAL A 178 1.87 7.29 9.18
C VAL A 178 1.50 6.71 10.55
N ARG A 179 0.30 6.99 11.06
CA ARG A 179 -0.23 6.40 12.30
C ARG A 179 -0.16 4.88 12.29
N ASN A 180 -0.65 4.24 11.22
CA ASN A 180 -0.69 2.79 11.14
C ASN A 180 0.71 2.17 11.07
N VAL A 181 1.69 2.86 10.47
CA VAL A 181 3.09 2.43 10.46
C VAL A 181 3.71 2.63 11.85
N PHE A 182 3.49 3.78 12.48
CA PHE A 182 3.94 4.09 13.85
C PHE A 182 3.46 3.02 14.85
N LEU A 183 2.15 2.75 14.87
CA LEU A 183 1.55 1.73 15.73
C LEU A 183 2.02 0.30 15.43
N ALA A 184 2.63 0.09 14.26
CA ALA A 184 3.15 -1.22 13.87
C ALA A 184 4.67 -1.37 14.02
N GLU A 185 5.43 -0.29 14.25
CA GLU A 185 6.87 -0.34 14.59
C GLU A 185 7.10 -0.27 16.10
N HIS A 186 6.29 0.49 16.82
CA HIS A 186 6.38 0.61 18.28
C HIS A 186 5.61 -0.52 18.97
N ASP A 187 5.94 -1.74 18.55
CA ASP A 187 5.34 -3.03 18.88
C ASP A 187 5.06 -3.14 20.39
N PHE A 188 3.83 -2.86 20.80
CA PHE A 188 3.31 -3.33 22.08
C PHE A 188 3.19 -4.84 21.95
N THR A 189 3.95 -5.59 22.75
CA THR A 189 4.08 -7.02 22.51
C THR A 189 2.71 -7.70 22.62
N TRP A 190 2.45 -8.67 21.77
CA TRP A 190 1.21 -9.45 21.74
C TRP A 190 0.83 -10.04 23.12
N SER A 191 1.84 -10.34 23.94
CA SER A 191 1.75 -10.77 25.33
C SER A 191 1.19 -9.70 26.25
N GLU A 192 1.56 -8.44 26.03
CA GLU A 192 0.91 -7.31 26.69
C GLU A 192 -0.53 -7.31 26.20
N MET A 193 -0.83 -7.21 24.90
CA MET A 193 -2.18 -6.96 24.34
C MET A 193 -3.33 -7.94 24.67
N ILE A 194 -3.14 -9.05 25.40
CA ILE A 194 -4.23 -10.00 25.72
C ILE A 194 -4.37 -10.32 27.23
N LEU A 195 -3.38 -10.01 28.07
CA LEU A 195 -3.43 -10.34 29.49
C LEU A 195 -3.90 -9.16 30.34
N ASN A 196 -5.21 -8.85 30.27
CA ASN A 196 -5.96 -8.35 31.42
C ASN A 196 -7.47 -8.42 31.14
N LYS A 197 -8.12 -9.44 31.70
CA LYS A 197 -9.58 -9.44 31.86
C LYS A 197 -9.92 -8.33 32.87
N GLY A 198 -10.16 -7.14 32.34
CA GLY A 198 -10.44 -5.93 33.11
C GLY A 198 -10.20 -4.62 32.36
N ALA A 199 -9.42 -4.64 31.27
CA ALA A 199 -9.18 -3.48 30.40
C ALA A 199 -9.27 -3.89 28.92
N ILE A 200 -9.74 -2.99 28.06
CA ILE A 200 -10.19 -3.29 26.68
C ILE A 200 -9.02 -3.74 25.76
N SER A 201 -7.76 -3.51 26.14
CA SER A 201 -6.52 -4.13 25.66
C SER A 201 -5.32 -3.58 26.46
N PRO A 202 -4.23 -4.32 26.65
CA PRO A 202 -3.06 -3.75 27.33
C PRO A 202 -2.24 -2.71 26.57
N LEU A 203 -2.44 -2.54 25.26
CA LEU A 203 -2.03 -1.30 24.58
C LEU A 203 -2.79 -0.11 25.17
N GLN A 204 -4.10 -0.24 25.34
CA GLN A 204 -4.89 0.81 26.00
C GLN A 204 -4.44 1.01 27.44
N THR A 205 -4.10 -0.05 28.19
CA THR A 205 -3.54 0.06 29.54
C THR A 205 -2.17 0.74 29.57
N LEU A 206 -1.27 0.44 28.63
CA LEU A 206 0.05 1.06 28.60
C LEU A 206 -0.04 2.53 28.15
N VAL A 207 -0.89 2.82 27.17
CA VAL A 207 -1.21 4.20 26.78
C VAL A 207 -1.84 4.95 27.95
N GLU A 208 -2.76 4.35 28.70
CA GLU A 208 -3.34 4.92 29.91
C GLU A 208 -2.30 5.14 31.02
N GLN A 209 -1.31 4.25 31.18
CA GLN A 209 -0.20 4.42 32.12
C GLN A 209 0.75 5.55 31.70
N GLU A 210 1.21 5.56 30.46
CA GLU A 210 2.11 6.58 29.92
C GLU A 210 1.42 7.95 29.89
N ILE A 211 0.18 8.02 29.42
CA ILE A 211 -0.62 9.26 29.40
C ILE A 211 -0.99 9.70 30.83
N GLY A 212 -1.33 8.75 31.72
CA GLY A 212 -1.61 9.03 33.13
C GLY A 212 -0.39 9.59 33.85
N SER A 213 0.82 9.14 33.49
CA SER A 213 2.07 9.71 34.00
C SER A 213 2.28 11.17 33.58
N LEU A 214 1.67 11.58 32.45
CA LEU A 214 1.68 12.94 31.93
C LEU A 214 0.57 13.83 32.51
N LYS A 215 -0.22 13.34 33.49
CA LYS A 215 -1.38 14.05 34.10
C LYS A 215 -2.44 14.50 33.08
N ALA A 216 -2.67 13.72 32.05
CA ALA A 216 -3.69 14.07 31.07
C ALA A 216 -5.11 13.78 31.58
N SER A 217 -6.13 14.40 30.96
CA SER A 217 -7.53 14.28 31.43
C SER A 217 -8.14 12.90 31.13
N ASP A 218 -9.08 12.45 31.99
CA ASP A 218 -9.81 11.19 31.78
C ASP A 218 -10.54 11.14 30.43
N ALA A 219 -11.13 12.27 30.01
CA ALA A 219 -11.80 12.40 28.72
C ALA A 219 -10.84 12.24 27.53
N PHE A 220 -9.58 12.65 27.67
CA PHE A 220 -8.55 12.43 26.66
C PHE A 220 -8.14 10.96 26.61
N ILE A 221 -7.89 10.35 27.77
CA ILE A 221 -7.55 8.93 27.89
C ILE A 221 -8.65 8.11 27.19
N GLU A 222 -9.91 8.28 27.59
CA GLU A 222 -11.05 7.55 27.00
C GLU A 222 -11.14 7.71 25.48
N ARG A 223 -10.89 8.91 24.95
CA ARG A 223 -10.93 9.19 23.50
C ARG A 223 -9.80 8.48 22.76
N VAL A 224 -8.59 8.50 23.32
CA VAL A 224 -7.45 7.76 22.77
C VAL A 224 -7.72 6.27 22.80
N LEU A 225 -8.22 5.74 23.93
CA LEU A 225 -8.57 4.32 24.06
C LEU A 225 -9.63 3.93 23.04
N GLY A 226 -10.68 4.74 22.87
CA GLY A 226 -11.76 4.52 21.91
C GLY A 226 -11.28 4.38 20.47
N GLY A 227 -10.21 5.08 20.09
CA GLY A 227 -9.61 5.04 18.75
C GLY A 227 -8.95 3.73 18.33
N PHE A 228 -8.63 2.86 19.29
CA PHE A 228 -8.14 1.51 19.04
C PHE A 228 -9.26 0.50 18.81
N THR A 229 -10.52 0.94 18.91
CA THR A 229 -11.70 0.12 18.68
C THR A 229 -12.66 0.80 17.68
N ARG A 230 -13.47 0.01 16.97
CA ARG A 230 -14.49 0.53 16.05
C ARG A 230 -15.80 -0.21 16.24
N THR A 231 -16.90 0.53 16.26
CA THR A 231 -18.23 -0.08 16.31
C THR A 231 -18.66 -0.51 14.90
N LYS A 232 -18.83 -1.82 14.69
CA LYS A 232 -19.39 -2.38 13.45
C LYS A 232 -20.59 -3.23 13.80
N LYS A 233 -21.76 -2.89 13.23
CA LYS A 233 -23.05 -3.57 13.53
C LYS A 233 -23.34 -3.67 15.04
N LYS A 234 -23.22 -2.54 15.77
CA LYS A 234 -23.41 -2.45 17.23
C LYS A 234 -22.47 -3.31 18.08
N LYS A 235 -21.41 -3.87 17.50
CA LYS A 235 -20.35 -4.59 18.23
C LYS A 235 -19.07 -3.78 18.19
N ILE A 236 -18.40 -3.66 19.32
CA ILE A 236 -17.05 -3.09 19.41
C ILE A 236 -16.08 -4.10 18.79
N VAL A 237 -15.30 -3.67 17.81
CA VAL A 237 -14.31 -4.50 17.10
C VAL A 237 -12.94 -3.82 17.26
N PRO A 238 -11.90 -4.53 17.74
CA PRO A 238 -10.56 -3.95 17.83
C PRO A 238 -10.03 -3.61 16.43
N VAL A 239 -9.37 -2.46 16.30
CA VAL A 239 -8.63 -2.06 15.11
C VAL A 239 -7.26 -2.71 15.19
N LEU A 240 -7.14 -3.90 14.60
CA LEU A 240 -5.90 -4.67 14.63
C LEU A 240 -4.87 -4.08 13.64
N PRO A 241 -3.59 -3.93 14.04
CA PRO A 241 -2.54 -3.59 13.11
C PRO A 241 -2.40 -4.71 12.06
N ALA A 242 -2.58 -4.37 10.78
CA ALA A 242 -2.56 -5.33 9.67
C ALA A 242 -1.16 -5.51 9.05
N ARG A 243 -0.12 -4.94 9.66
CA ARG A 243 1.23 -4.98 9.10
C ARG A 243 1.80 -6.40 9.11
N ASN A 244 2.42 -6.79 8.00
CA ASN A 244 3.03 -8.10 7.80
C ASN A 244 2.08 -9.31 7.94
N THR A 245 0.77 -9.09 8.09
CA THR A 245 -0.23 -10.17 8.14
C THR A 245 -0.24 -10.98 6.84
N SER A 246 0.05 -10.36 5.69
CA SER A 246 0.22 -11.07 4.42
C SER A 246 1.58 -11.78 4.31
N LYS A 247 2.59 -11.38 5.09
CA LYS A 247 3.97 -11.86 5.03
C LYS A 247 4.32 -12.90 6.09
N ARG A 248 3.42 -13.20 7.03
CA ARG A 248 3.62 -14.24 8.05
C ARG A 248 2.74 -15.42 7.73
N CYS A 249 3.24 -16.64 7.91
CA CYS A 249 2.45 -17.83 7.64
C CYS A 249 1.30 -17.90 8.63
N SER A 250 0.06 -17.95 8.15
CA SER A 250 -1.11 -18.14 9.00
C SER A 250 -1.10 -19.44 9.80
N PHE A 251 -0.30 -20.43 9.41
CA PHE A 251 -0.23 -21.71 10.12
C PHE A 251 0.81 -21.76 11.23
N CYS A 252 1.95 -21.07 11.10
CA CYS A 252 3.03 -21.16 12.10
C CYS A 252 3.69 -19.83 12.47
N GLY A 253 3.18 -18.70 11.96
CA GLY A 253 3.66 -17.35 12.30
C GLY A 253 5.05 -16.98 11.78
N LYS A 254 5.76 -17.88 11.07
CA LYS A 254 7.09 -17.60 10.48
C LYS A 254 6.98 -16.70 9.25
N PRO A 255 7.98 -15.86 8.97
CA PRO A 255 7.97 -15.01 7.79
C PRO A 255 7.99 -15.83 6.50
N GLY A 256 7.35 -15.28 5.46
CA GLY A 256 7.33 -15.79 4.10
C GLY A 256 7.73 -14.71 3.10
N ASN A 257 8.05 -15.15 1.89
CA ASN A 257 8.45 -14.29 0.80
C ASN A 257 7.20 -13.87 0.02
N LEU A 258 6.85 -12.60 0.11
CA LEU A 258 5.73 -12.03 -0.64
C LEU A 258 6.19 -11.66 -2.06
N SER A 259 5.55 -12.25 -3.07
CA SER A 259 5.73 -11.92 -4.47
C SER A 259 4.36 -11.63 -5.11
N GLY A 260 4.06 -10.34 -5.27
CA GLY A 260 2.77 -9.89 -5.78
C GLY A 260 1.60 -10.30 -4.87
N LYS A 261 0.65 -11.08 -5.42
CA LYS A 261 -0.52 -11.59 -4.70
C LYS A 261 -0.27 -12.92 -3.97
N GLN A 262 0.92 -13.50 -4.07
CA GLN A 262 1.23 -14.77 -3.42
C GLN A 262 2.30 -14.58 -2.36
N CYS A 263 2.16 -15.29 -1.24
CA CYS A 263 3.19 -15.39 -0.22
C CYS A 263 3.64 -16.84 -0.10
N THR A 264 4.94 -17.06 -0.32
CA THR A 264 5.57 -18.39 -0.28
C THR A 264 6.22 -18.60 1.08
N PHE A 265 5.96 -19.75 1.69
CA PHE A 265 6.43 -20.10 3.03
C PHE A 265 7.43 -21.26 2.94
N PRO A 266 8.75 -20.99 2.99
CA PRO A 266 9.78 -22.02 2.77
C PRO A 266 9.69 -23.19 3.75
N HIS A 267 9.18 -22.92 4.94
CA HIS A 267 9.05 -23.89 6.04
C HIS A 267 7.88 -24.88 5.85
N PHE A 268 6.95 -24.62 4.92
CA PHE A 268 5.88 -25.56 4.55
C PHE A 268 5.89 -25.94 3.07
N GLY A 269 6.72 -25.30 2.24
CA GLY A 269 6.66 -25.46 0.78
C GLY A 269 5.35 -24.96 0.16
N LEU A 270 4.55 -24.18 0.90
CA LEU A 270 3.23 -23.71 0.48
C LEU A 270 3.30 -22.28 -0.05
N SER A 271 2.59 -22.02 -1.15
CA SER A 271 2.29 -20.67 -1.64
C SER A 271 0.82 -20.38 -1.39
N LEU A 272 0.52 -19.31 -0.66
CA LEU A 272 -0.85 -18.88 -0.36
C LEU A 272 -1.15 -17.55 -1.04
N ASP A 273 -2.41 -17.32 -1.37
CA ASP A 273 -2.88 -15.96 -1.68
C ASP A 273 -2.64 -15.05 -0.46
N ALA A 274 -2.01 -13.91 -0.71
CA ALA A 274 -1.53 -12.99 0.30
C ALA A 274 -2.67 -12.36 1.11
N ASP A 275 -3.80 -12.09 0.46
CA ASP A 275 -4.98 -11.49 1.09
C ASP A 275 -5.71 -12.55 1.94
N LEU A 276 -5.82 -13.78 1.43
CA LEU A 276 -6.36 -14.91 2.19
C LEU A 276 -5.49 -15.24 3.41
N ASN A 277 -4.17 -15.25 3.25
CA ASN A 277 -3.23 -15.47 4.34
C ASN A 277 -3.31 -14.35 5.38
N ALA A 278 -3.39 -13.08 4.94
CA ALA A 278 -3.61 -11.95 5.82
C ALA A 278 -4.93 -12.06 6.60
N ALA A 279 -6.03 -12.41 5.92
CA ALA A 279 -7.32 -12.61 6.55
C ALA A 279 -7.28 -13.75 7.59
N ARG A 280 -6.60 -14.86 7.28
CA ARG A 280 -6.39 -15.96 8.23
C ARG A 280 -5.56 -15.54 9.43
N ASN A 281 -4.49 -14.77 9.24
CA ASN A 281 -3.74 -14.19 10.35
C ASN A 281 -4.63 -13.30 11.22
N ILE A 282 -5.45 -12.43 10.61
CA ILE A 282 -6.46 -11.60 11.30
C ILE A 282 -7.45 -12.44 12.11
N VAL A 283 -7.84 -13.61 11.61
CA VAL A 283 -8.74 -14.54 12.32
C VAL A 283 -8.00 -15.31 13.42
N ASN A 284 -6.77 -15.75 13.18
CA ASN A 284 -5.95 -16.45 14.17
C ASN A 284 -5.59 -15.55 15.35
N TYR A 285 -5.44 -14.24 15.13
CA TYR A 285 -5.34 -13.25 16.20
C TYR A 285 -6.57 -13.23 17.14
N LYS A 286 -7.75 -13.66 16.68
CA LYS A 286 -8.96 -13.73 17.53
C LYS A 286 -9.09 -15.01 18.35
N LYS A 287 -8.29 -16.04 18.04
CA LYS A 287 -8.31 -17.29 18.78
C LYS A 287 -7.23 -17.21 19.86
N PRO A 288 -7.58 -17.25 21.16
CA PRO A 288 -6.57 -17.51 22.17
C PRO A 288 -5.91 -18.83 21.79
N ASN A 289 -4.58 -18.85 21.68
CA ASN A 289 -3.85 -20.08 21.49
C ASN A 289 -4.22 -20.99 22.68
N HIS A 290 -5.03 -22.01 22.43
CA HIS A 290 -4.98 -23.18 23.30
C HIS A 290 -3.53 -23.62 23.27
N ALA A 291 -2.90 -23.54 24.44
CA ALA A 291 -1.57 -24.05 24.66
C ALA A 291 -1.46 -25.40 23.94
N SER A 292 -0.46 -25.50 23.08
CA SER A 292 0.09 -26.77 22.64
C SER A 292 0.59 -27.50 23.89
N SER A 293 -0.31 -28.17 24.61
CA SER A 293 0.06 -29.20 25.56
C SER A 293 0.68 -30.32 24.74
N GLY A 294 1.94 -30.60 25.03
CA GLY A 294 2.65 -31.73 24.44
C GLY A 294 1.88 -33.03 24.65
N ALA A 295 1.85 -33.85 23.61
CA ALA A 295 1.63 -35.28 23.71
C ALA A 295 2.51 -35.92 22.63
N SER A 296 3.79 -36.05 22.96
CA SER A 296 4.63 -37.11 22.41
C SER A 296 4.28 -38.38 23.19
N HIS A 297 3.59 -39.31 22.53
CA HIS A 297 3.75 -40.74 22.79
C HIS A 297 4.81 -41.27 21.83
#